data_AF-K2D878-F1
#
_entry.id   AF-K2D878-F1
#
_cell.length_a   1.000
_cell.length_b   1.000
_cell.length_c   1.000
_cell.angle_alpha   90.00
_cell.angle_beta   90.00
_cell.angle_gamma   90.00
#
_symmetry.space_group_name_H-M   'P 1'
#
loop_
_entity.id
_entity.type
_entity.pdbx_description
1 polymer ?
#
loop_
_entity_poly.entity_id
_entity_poly.type
_entity_poly.pdbx_seq_one_letter_code
_entity_poly.pdbx_strand_id
1 'polypeptide(L)'
;ILTALDYINMAGIAAFLALMTVSTHSFWYRYHAWAVPILRVSTGAALILLAFSEKLLDPTRAVALLEKYPLNFMPFVGFHEFSNRLFILCAGATETVFGLIFLLGWIPRLNTAALAVFLVASNLSFFALGFSKEGGQELIGHLPVLGTALILLTYGAGEKSKFRLPRSPKK
;
A
#
# COMPACT_ATOMS: atom_id res chain seq x y z
N ILE A 1 13.18 8.80 13.18
CA ILE A 1 13.58 7.89 12.08
C ILE A 1 12.36 7.19 11.49
N LEU A 2 11.54 6.50 12.30
CA LEU A 2 10.28 5.86 11.82
C LEU A 2 9.30 6.86 11.15
N THR A 3 9.11 8.05 11.75
CA THR A 3 8.26 9.10 11.16
C THR A 3 8.72 9.62 9.79
N ALA A 4 10.01 9.54 9.48
CA ALA A 4 10.52 9.91 8.15
C ALA A 4 10.27 8.80 7.12
N LEU A 5 10.23 7.54 7.58
CA LEU A 5 9.97 6.37 6.76
C LEU A 5 8.49 6.26 6.35
N ASP A 6 7.57 6.85 7.12
CA ASP A 6 6.14 6.95 6.76
C ASP A 6 5.92 7.72 5.44
N TYR A 7 6.84 8.63 5.08
CA TYR A 7 6.80 9.38 3.83
C TYR A 7 7.36 8.63 2.63
N ILE A 8 7.79 7.37 2.77
CA ILE A 8 8.39 6.61 1.66
C ILE A 8 7.42 6.43 0.49
N ASN A 9 6.12 6.26 0.75
CA ASN A 9 5.12 6.19 -0.32
C ASN A 9 4.98 7.54 -1.04
N MET A 10 5.02 8.66 -0.31
CA MET A 10 4.99 10.01 -0.90
C MET A 10 6.23 10.27 -1.77
N ALA A 11 7.41 9.88 -1.29
CA ALA A 11 8.65 9.97 -2.07
C ALA A 11 8.57 9.12 -3.35
N GLY A 12 7.99 7.92 -3.26
CA GLY A 12 7.72 7.06 -4.41
C GLY A 12 6.77 7.66 -5.43
N ILE A 13 5.66 8.27 -4.97
CA ILE A 13 4.72 9.01 -5.82
C ILE A 13 5.43 10.17 -6.54
N ALA A 14 6.23 10.95 -5.80
CA ALA A 14 6.99 12.07 -6.36
C ALA A 14 7.97 11.59 -7.45
N ALA A 15 8.71 10.51 -7.19
CA ALA A 15 9.62 9.92 -8.16
C ALA A 15 8.88 9.39 -9.40
N PHE A 16 7.74 8.73 -9.22
CA PHE A 16 6.87 8.28 -10.31
C PHE A 16 6.43 9.45 -11.20
N LEU A 17 5.88 10.52 -10.61
CA LEU A 17 5.43 11.69 -11.35
C LEU A 17 6.58 12.40 -12.07
N ALA A 18 7.74 12.52 -11.42
CA ALA A 18 8.92 13.11 -12.03
C ALA A 18 9.38 12.32 -13.26
N LEU A 19 9.35 10.98 -13.22
CA LEU A 19 9.75 10.13 -14.35
C LEU A 19 8.70 10.11 -15.47
N MET A 20 7.41 10.17 -15.13
CA MET A 20 6.31 10.19 -16.11
C MET A 20 6.21 11.52 -16.89
N THR A 21 6.75 12.61 -16.35
CA THR A 21 6.73 13.93 -17.02
C THR A 21 7.96 14.20 -17.89
N VAL A 22 8.93 13.28 -17.93
CA VAL A 22 10.15 13.42 -18.73
C VAL A 22 9.84 13.37 -20.24
N SER A 23 10.34 14.36 -20.99
CA SER A 23 10.26 14.39 -22.45
C SER A 23 11.02 13.24 -23.12
N THR A 24 10.49 12.70 -24.22
CA THR A 24 11.07 11.59 -25.01
C THR A 24 12.46 11.90 -25.57
N HIS A 25 12.77 13.17 -25.81
CA HIS A 25 14.08 13.60 -26.29
C HIS A 25 15.12 13.82 -25.18
N SER A 26 14.71 13.70 -23.92
CA SER A 26 15.60 13.88 -22.76
C SER A 26 16.41 12.62 -22.48
N PHE A 27 17.66 12.80 -22.03
CA PHE A 27 18.53 11.72 -21.55
C PHE A 27 17.85 10.84 -20.48
N TRP A 28 17.00 11.46 -19.65
CA TRP A 28 16.31 10.83 -18.52
C TRP A 28 15.18 9.90 -18.93
N TYR A 29 14.73 9.93 -20.19
CA TYR A 29 13.65 9.07 -20.69
C TYR A 29 13.96 7.57 -20.53
N ARG A 30 15.25 7.19 -20.50
CA ARG A 30 15.70 5.82 -20.21
C ARG A 30 15.17 5.28 -18.87
N TYR A 31 14.88 6.15 -17.90
CA TYR A 31 14.40 5.78 -16.57
C TYR A 31 12.87 5.72 -16.48
N HIS A 32 12.16 6.09 -17.54
CA HIS A 32 10.69 6.05 -17.59
C HIS A 32 10.15 4.65 -17.27
N ALA A 33 10.82 3.59 -17.73
CA ALA A 33 10.47 2.19 -17.44
C ALA A 33 10.54 1.84 -15.93
N TRP A 34 11.28 2.61 -15.13
CA TRP A 34 11.40 2.41 -13.69
C TRP A 34 10.33 3.14 -12.87
N ALA A 35 9.50 3.99 -13.50
CA ALA A 35 8.48 4.76 -12.79
C ALA A 35 7.52 3.85 -12.00
N VAL A 36 6.91 2.86 -12.68
CA VAL A 36 5.96 1.93 -12.05
C VAL A 36 6.65 0.99 -11.04
N PRO A 37 7.82 0.37 -11.33
CA PRO A 37 8.56 -0.40 -10.33
C PRO A 37 8.93 0.38 -9.06
N ILE A 38 9.38 1.63 -9.18
CA ILE A 38 9.72 2.48 -8.03
C ILE A 38 8.48 2.70 -7.17
N LEU A 39 7.36 3.09 -7.79
CA LEU A 39 6.09 3.30 -7.08
C LEU A 39 5.64 2.04 -6.35
N ARG A 40 5.72 0.88 -7.02
CA ARG A 40 5.36 -0.41 -6.44
C ARG A 40 6.23 -0.74 -5.22
N VAL A 41 7.54 -0.62 -5.36
CA VAL A 41 8.50 -0.94 -4.28
C VAL A 41 8.31 0.01 -3.10
N SER A 42 8.13 1.31 -3.34
CA SER A 42 7.89 2.29 -2.27
C SER A 42 6.56 2.05 -1.56
N THR A 43 5.49 1.71 -2.28
CA THR A 43 4.20 1.35 -1.65
C THR A 43 4.35 0.07 -0.83
N GLY A 44 5.05 -0.95 -1.33
CA GLY A 44 5.29 -2.18 -0.59
C GLY A 44 6.11 -1.96 0.69
N ALA A 45 7.18 -1.15 0.60
CA ALA A 45 7.97 -0.76 1.75
C ALA A 45 7.14 0.03 2.79
N ALA A 46 6.29 0.96 2.34
CA ALA A 46 5.41 1.72 3.22
C ALA A 46 4.45 0.82 4.02
N LEU A 47 3.85 -0.19 3.37
CA LEU A 47 2.95 -1.14 4.03
C LEU A 47 3.67 -1.96 5.11
N ILE A 48 4.89 -2.44 4.82
CA ILE A 48 5.69 -3.19 5.81
C ILE A 48 6.05 -2.28 6.97
N LEU A 49 6.53 -1.07 6.70
CA LEU A 49 6.89 -0.12 7.74
C LEU A 49 5.69 0.20 8.64
N LEU A 50 4.52 0.47 8.06
CA LEU A 50 3.28 0.75 8.79
C LEU A 50 2.83 -0.46 9.63
N ALA A 51 2.90 -1.67 9.07
CA ALA A 51 2.58 -2.89 9.81
C ALA A 51 3.47 -3.06 11.03
N PHE A 52 4.78 -2.83 10.89
CA PHE A 52 5.71 -2.95 12.00
C PHE A 52 5.56 -1.80 13.01
N SER A 53 5.42 -0.55 12.56
CA SER A 53 5.37 0.61 13.45
C SER A 53 4.06 0.71 14.24
N GLU A 54 2.91 0.47 13.60
CA GLU A 54 1.59 0.73 14.21
C GLU A 54 0.88 -0.52 14.71
N LYS A 55 1.33 -1.73 14.32
CA LYS A 55 0.62 -2.98 14.64
C LYS A 55 1.48 -4.06 15.29
N LEU A 56 2.68 -4.35 14.78
CA LEU A 56 3.48 -5.48 15.26
C LEU A 56 4.42 -5.11 16.42
N LEU A 57 5.09 -3.95 16.37
CA LEU A 57 6.05 -3.54 17.41
C LEU A 57 5.38 -2.73 18.52
N ASP A 58 4.51 -1.78 18.17
CA ASP A 58 3.77 -0.96 19.13
C ASP A 58 2.27 -0.89 18.75
N PRO A 59 1.46 -1.88 19.16
CA PRO A 59 0.03 -1.91 18.85
C PRO A 59 -0.79 -0.93 19.69
N THR A 60 -0.19 -0.09 20.54
CA THR A 60 -0.91 0.73 21.52
C THR A 60 -1.98 1.60 20.87
N ARG A 61 -1.67 2.22 19.73
CA ARG A 61 -2.62 3.05 18.97
C ARG A 61 -3.77 2.23 18.39
N ALA A 62 -3.47 1.07 17.81
CA ALA A 62 -4.46 0.19 17.22
C ALA A 62 -5.39 -0.42 18.29
N VAL A 63 -4.85 -0.75 19.47
CA VAL A 63 -5.64 -1.23 20.62
C VAL A 63 -6.58 -0.13 21.11
N ALA A 64 -6.06 1.08 21.36
CA ALA A 64 -6.88 2.22 21.80
C ALA A 64 -8.00 2.56 20.79
N LEU A 65 -7.73 2.42 19.48
CA LEU A 65 -8.74 2.58 18.44
C LEU A 65 -9.84 1.53 18.55
N LEU A 66 -9.49 0.24 18.72
CA LEU A 66 -10.47 -0.86 18.81
C LEU A 66 -11.23 -0.91 20.14
N GLU A 67 -10.67 -0.33 21.21
CA GLU A 67 -11.38 -0.12 22.47
C GLU A 67 -12.43 0.99 22.35
N LYS A 68 -12.14 2.02 21.55
CA LYS A 68 -13.06 3.14 21.34
C LYS A 68 -14.11 2.87 20.26
N TYR A 69 -13.74 2.14 19.21
CA TYR A 69 -14.59 1.83 18.07
C TYR A 69 -14.59 0.31 17.82
N PRO A 70 -15.75 -0.37 17.81
CA PRO A 70 -15.83 -1.82 17.65
C PRO A 70 -15.62 -2.25 16.18
N LEU A 71 -14.46 -1.92 15.61
CA LEU A 71 -14.11 -2.19 14.21
C LEU A 71 -13.67 -3.65 13.99
N ASN A 72 -13.39 -4.38 15.07
CA ASN A 72 -13.14 -5.80 15.00
C ASN A 72 -14.43 -6.51 14.55
N PHE A 73 -14.46 -6.94 13.30
CA PHE A 73 -15.65 -7.55 12.73
C PHE A 73 -15.79 -9.05 13.03
N MET A 74 -14.75 -9.68 13.58
CA MET A 74 -14.71 -11.13 13.80
C MET A 74 -15.81 -11.62 14.74
N PRO A 75 -16.16 -10.91 15.83
CA PRO A 75 -17.32 -11.24 16.65
C PRO A 75 -18.66 -11.20 15.90
N PHE A 76 -18.82 -10.32 14.90
CA PHE A 76 -20.07 -10.22 14.12
C PHE A 76 -20.27 -11.37 13.13
N VAL A 77 -19.19 -12.06 12.74
CA VAL A 77 -19.23 -13.22 11.83
C VAL A 77 -19.17 -14.56 12.57
N GLY A 78 -19.33 -14.56 13.90
CA GLY A 78 -19.45 -15.77 14.74
C GLY A 78 -18.19 -16.14 15.53
N PHE A 79 -17.09 -15.39 15.42
CA PHE A 79 -15.87 -15.61 16.22
C PHE A 79 -15.86 -14.71 17.46
N HIS A 80 -16.72 -15.02 18.44
CA HIS A 80 -16.90 -14.19 19.64
C HIS A 80 -15.63 -14.06 20.51
N GLU A 81 -14.79 -15.10 20.55
CA GLU A 81 -13.54 -15.11 21.33
C GLU A 81 -12.37 -14.39 20.62
N PHE A 82 -12.62 -13.80 19.45
CA PHE A 82 -11.57 -13.18 18.66
C PHE A 82 -11.20 -11.80 19.20
N SER A 83 -10.14 -11.76 20.01
CA SER A 83 -9.69 -10.53 20.67
C SER A 83 -9.23 -9.43 19.70
N ASN A 84 -9.35 -8.18 20.14
CA ASN A 84 -8.83 -7.01 19.42
C ASN A 84 -7.33 -7.12 19.13
N ARG A 85 -6.55 -7.68 20.06
CA ARG A 85 -5.11 -7.90 19.85
C ARG A 85 -4.82 -8.87 18.72
N LEU A 86 -5.58 -9.97 18.63
CA LEU A 86 -5.44 -10.92 17.55
C LEU A 86 -5.83 -10.31 16.20
N PHE A 87 -6.87 -9.46 16.19
CA PHE A 87 -7.27 -8.70 15.01
C PHE A 87 -6.16 -7.77 14.50
N ILE A 88 -5.53 -7.02 15.40
CA ILE A 88 -4.42 -6.12 15.07
C ILE A 88 -3.23 -6.92 14.52
N LEU A 89 -2.91 -8.06 15.14
CA LEU A 89 -1.84 -8.94 14.68
C LEU A 89 -2.11 -9.46 13.26
N CYS A 90 -3.32 -9.95 13.00
CA CYS A 90 -3.74 -10.40 11.68
C CYS A 90 -3.71 -9.28 10.63
N ALA A 91 -4.16 -8.07 11.00
CA ALA A 91 -4.09 -6.90 10.12
C ALA A 91 -2.64 -6.54 9.77
N GLY A 92 -1.74 -6.51 10.76
CA GLY A 92 -0.31 -6.25 10.54
C GLY A 92 0.38 -7.33 9.72
N ALA A 93 0.07 -8.60 9.96
CA ALA A 93 0.58 -9.71 9.14
C ALA A 93 0.11 -9.59 7.68
N THR A 94 -1.16 -9.24 7.47
CA THR A 94 -1.75 -9.06 6.13
C THR A 94 -1.07 -7.92 5.37
N GLU A 95 -0.88 -6.77 6.01
CA GLU A 95 -0.16 -5.63 5.42
C GLU A 95 1.29 -5.95 5.07
N THR A 96 1.97 -6.71 5.94
CA THR A 96 3.34 -7.17 5.69
C THR A 96 3.39 -8.07 4.45
N VAL A 97 2.45 -9.02 4.33
CA VAL A 97 2.36 -9.92 3.17
C VAL A 97 2.07 -9.13 1.89
N PHE A 98 1.11 -8.19 1.91
CA PHE A 98 0.84 -7.32 0.77
C PHE A 98 2.06 -6.50 0.37
N GLY A 99 2.81 -5.98 1.35
CA GLY A 99 4.04 -5.25 1.10
C GLY A 99 5.13 -6.12 0.47
N LEU A 100 5.32 -7.34 0.96
CA LEU A 100 6.28 -8.29 0.39
C LEU A 100 5.92 -8.68 -1.05
N ILE A 101 4.64 -8.91 -1.35
CA ILE A 101 4.17 -9.20 -2.71
C ILE A 101 4.48 -8.03 -3.65
N PHE A 102 4.35 -6.78 -3.19
CA PHE A 102 4.74 -5.61 -3.99
C PHE A 102 6.25 -5.48 -4.20
N LEU A 103 7.05 -5.73 -3.17
CA LEU A 103 8.51 -5.73 -3.29
C LEU A 103 8.97 -6.76 -4.32
N LEU A 104 8.44 -7.97 -4.24
CA LEU A 104 8.80 -9.10 -5.11
C LEU A 104 8.21 -8.98 -6.53
N GLY A 105 7.10 -8.25 -6.68
CA GLY A 105 6.47 -8.01 -7.99
C GLY A 105 5.77 -9.23 -8.59
N TRP A 106 5.38 -10.23 -7.79
CA TRP A 106 4.81 -11.50 -8.27
C TRP A 106 3.42 -11.36 -8.91
N ILE A 107 2.47 -10.76 -8.19
CA ILE A 107 1.07 -10.62 -8.62
C ILE A 107 0.54 -9.21 -8.31
N PRO A 108 1.21 -8.14 -8.80
CA PRO A 108 0.96 -6.78 -8.35
C PRO A 108 -0.49 -6.35 -8.53
N ARG A 109 -1.14 -6.66 -9.66
CA ARG A 109 -2.54 -6.27 -9.91
C ARG A 109 -3.53 -6.90 -8.93
N LEU A 110 -3.41 -8.21 -8.72
CA LEU A 110 -4.29 -8.93 -7.78
C LEU A 110 -4.05 -8.45 -6.35
N ASN A 111 -2.78 -8.25 -5.98
CA ASN A 111 -2.41 -7.69 -4.68
C ASN A 111 -2.98 -6.28 -4.49
N THR A 112 -2.90 -5.42 -5.52
CA THR A 112 -3.48 -4.08 -5.46
C THR A 112 -5.00 -4.11 -5.35
N ALA A 113 -5.68 -5.00 -6.08
CA ALA A 113 -7.13 -5.15 -5.95
C ALA A 113 -7.52 -5.60 -4.53
N ALA A 114 -6.81 -6.59 -3.98
CA ALA A 114 -7.03 -7.07 -2.63
C ALA A 114 -6.78 -5.97 -1.58
N LEU A 115 -5.69 -5.21 -1.70
CA LEU A 115 -5.40 -4.07 -0.84
C LEU A 115 -6.49 -3.00 -0.94
N ALA A 116 -6.93 -2.64 -2.14
CA ALA A 116 -7.98 -1.64 -2.33
C ALA A 116 -9.30 -2.06 -1.67
N VAL A 117 -9.70 -3.33 -1.85
CA VAL A 117 -10.87 -3.89 -1.16
C VAL A 117 -10.70 -3.83 0.35
N PHE A 118 -9.52 -4.17 0.88
CA PHE A 118 -9.25 -4.11 2.31
C PHE A 118 -9.36 -2.69 2.87
N LEU A 119 -8.76 -1.69 2.21
CA LEU A 119 -8.82 -0.29 2.63
C LEU A 119 -10.23 0.30 2.53
N VAL A 120 -10.98 -0.06 1.50
CA VAL A 120 -12.38 0.37 1.33
C VAL A 120 -13.28 -0.28 2.37
N ALA A 121 -13.11 -1.59 2.61
CA ALA A 121 -13.90 -2.32 3.61
C ALA A 121 -13.66 -1.78 5.03
N SER A 122 -12.39 -1.52 5.41
CA SER A 122 -12.09 -0.95 6.72
C SER A 122 -12.71 0.43 6.92
N ASN A 123 -12.69 1.28 5.89
CA ASN A 123 -13.34 2.60 5.93
C ASN A 123 -14.87 2.49 5.96
N LEU A 124 -15.44 1.57 5.19
CA LEU A 124 -16.88 1.34 5.20
C LEU A 124 -17.37 0.89 6.58
N SER A 125 -16.57 0.12 7.33
CA SER A 125 -16.89 -0.25 8.72
C SER A 125 -17.07 0.97 9.62
N PHE A 126 -16.27 2.03 9.48
CA PHE A 126 -16.46 3.28 10.23
C PHE A 126 -17.80 3.93 9.90
N PHE A 127 -18.14 4.05 8.62
CA PHE A 127 -19.39 4.67 8.18
C PHE A 127 -20.61 3.83 8.58
N ALA A 128 -20.53 2.51 8.49
CA ALA A 128 -21.60 1.60 8.88
C ALA A 128 -21.93 1.68 10.38
N LEU A 129 -20.92 1.96 11.21
CA LEU A 129 -21.08 2.15 12.65
C LEU A 129 -21.45 3.58 13.06
N GLY A 130 -21.61 4.50 12.10
CA GLY A 130 -22.00 5.89 12.34
C GLY A 130 -20.84 6.83 12.71
N PHE A 131 -19.59 6.38 12.61
CA PHE A 131 -18.39 7.17 12.93
C PHE A 131 -17.86 7.92 11.71
N SER A 132 -18.70 8.76 11.09
CA SER A 132 -18.39 9.40 9.80
C SER A 132 -17.23 10.39 9.84
N LYS A 133 -16.98 11.05 10.99
CA LYS A 133 -15.86 12.00 11.11
C LYS A 133 -14.53 11.26 11.13
N GLU A 134 -14.44 10.21 11.94
CA GLU A 134 -13.25 9.38 12.08
C GLU A 134 -13.00 8.56 10.83
N GLY A 135 -14.05 8.00 10.22
CA GLY A 135 -13.97 7.36 8.90
C GLY A 135 -13.44 8.32 7.83
N GLY A 136 -13.85 9.59 7.84
CA GLY A 136 -13.30 10.60 6.94
C GLY A 136 -11.81 10.88 7.19
N GLN A 137 -11.38 10.98 8.45
CA GLN A 137 -9.98 11.20 8.81
C GLN A 137 -9.11 10.00 8.40
N GLU A 138 -9.58 8.77 8.64
CA GLU A 138 -8.87 7.56 8.25
C GLU A 138 -8.79 7.42 6.73
N LEU A 139 -9.87 7.76 6.01
CA LEU A 139 -9.89 7.76 4.56
C LEU A 139 -8.85 8.70 3.98
N ILE A 140 -8.72 9.92 4.54
CA ILE A 140 -7.69 10.89 4.14
C ILE A 140 -6.29 10.30 4.30
N GLY A 141 -6.05 9.57 5.40
CA GLY A 141 -4.80 8.83 5.61
C GLY A 141 -4.50 7.78 4.54
N HIS A 142 -5.54 7.12 4.02
CA HIS A 142 -5.41 6.11 2.96
C HIS A 142 -5.34 6.69 1.54
N LEU A 143 -5.74 7.94 1.30
CA LEU A 143 -5.80 8.53 -0.05
C LEU A 143 -4.50 8.38 -0.86
N PRO A 144 -3.29 8.61 -0.31
CA PRO A 144 -2.06 8.41 -1.06
C PRO A 144 -1.89 6.96 -1.55
N VAL A 145 -2.22 5.97 -0.71
CA VAL A 145 -2.11 4.54 -1.06
C VAL A 145 -3.22 4.13 -2.03
N LEU A 146 -4.42 4.69 -1.92
CA LEU A 146 -5.50 4.49 -2.89
C LEU A 146 -5.14 5.08 -4.26
N GLY A 147 -4.47 6.24 -4.29
CA GLY A 147 -3.93 6.84 -5.51
C GLY A 147 -2.88 5.95 -6.18
N THR A 148 -1.94 5.40 -5.42
CA THR A 148 -0.97 4.43 -5.96
C THR A 148 -1.64 3.15 -6.41
N ALA A 149 -2.67 2.69 -5.69
CA ALA A 149 -3.44 1.51 -6.07
C ALA A 149 -4.12 1.68 -7.44
N LEU A 150 -4.69 2.84 -7.73
CA LEU A 150 -5.27 3.12 -9.05
C LEU A 150 -4.21 3.05 -10.17
N ILE A 151 -3.04 3.64 -9.92
CA ILE A 151 -1.92 3.61 -10.88
C ILE A 151 -1.42 2.18 -11.07
N LEU A 152 -1.24 1.40 -10.01
CA LEU A 152 -0.74 0.02 -10.08
C LEU A 152 -1.77 -0.95 -10.69
N LEU A 153 -3.07 -0.71 -10.53
CA LEU A 153 -4.11 -1.49 -11.23
C LEU A 153 -4.07 -1.24 -12.73
N THR A 154 -3.96 0.02 -13.14
CA THR A 154 -3.98 0.43 -14.55
C THR A 154 -2.65 0.12 -15.25
N TYR A 155 -1.54 0.62 -14.72
CA TYR A 155 -0.19 0.53 -15.31
C TYR A 155 0.65 -0.63 -14.77
N GLY A 156 0.27 -1.28 -13.67
CA GLY A 156 1.03 -2.39 -13.10
C GLY A 156 0.94 -3.71 -13.86
N ALA A 157 0.60 -3.69 -15.16
CA ALA A 157 1.01 -4.78 -16.02
C ALA A 157 2.53 -4.90 -15.84
N GLY A 158 2.99 -6.07 -15.38
CA GLY A 158 4.39 -6.37 -15.49
C GLY A 158 4.75 -6.22 -16.96
N GLU A 159 5.37 -5.10 -17.32
CA GLU A 159 6.40 -5.14 -18.34
C GLU A 159 7.35 -6.21 -17.81
N LYS A 160 7.12 -7.46 -18.24
CA LYS A 160 8.08 -8.55 -18.06
C LYS A 160 9.38 -7.91 -18.42
N SER A 161 10.28 -7.77 -17.45
CA SER A 161 11.51 -7.00 -17.53
C SER A 161 12.15 -7.31 -18.86
N LYS A 162 11.83 -6.54 -19.90
CA LYS A 162 12.43 -6.70 -21.21
C LYS A 162 13.68 -5.88 -21.06
N PHE A 163 14.60 -6.42 -20.27
CA PHE A 163 16.00 -6.08 -20.34
C PHE A 163 16.46 -6.53 -21.72
N ARG A 164 16.06 -5.78 -22.75
CA ARG A 164 16.52 -5.95 -24.10
C ARG A 164 17.89 -5.31 -24.11
N LEU A 165 18.91 -6.14 -23.87
CA LEU A 165 20.31 -5.78 -24.11
C LEU A 165 20.39 -5.06 -25.47
N PRO A 166 21.09 -3.91 -25.56
CA PRO A 166 21.30 -3.26 -26.83
C PRO A 166 21.99 -4.27 -27.76
N ARG A 167 21.31 -4.62 -28.86
CA ARG A 167 21.94 -5.42 -29.91
C ARG A 167 23.06 -4.59 -30.49
N SER A 168 24.30 -5.09 -30.35
CA SER A 168 25.48 -4.55 -31.00
C SER A 168 25.16 -4.28 -32.48
N PRO A 169 25.56 -3.11 -33.03
CA PRO A 169 25.42 -2.85 -34.45
C PRO A 169 26.21 -3.93 -35.20
N LYS A 170 25.52 -4.67 -36.08
CA LYS A 170 26.21 -5.54 -37.04
C LYS A 170 27.10 -4.64 -37.91
N LYS A 171 28.40 -4.95 -37.89
CA LYS A 171 29.39 -4.42 -38.83
C LYS A 171 29.02 -4.78 -40.26
#